data_AF-C0CVA3-F1
#
_entry.id   AF-C0CVA3-F1
#
_cell.length_a   1.000
_cell.length_b   1.000
_cell.length_c   1.000
_cell.angle_alpha   90.00
_cell.angle_beta   90.00
_cell.angle_gamma   90.00
#
_symmetry.space_group_name_H-M   'P 1'
#
loop_
_entity.id
_entity.type
_entity.pdbx_description
1 polymer ?
#
loop_
_entity_poly.entity_id
_entity_poly.type
_entity_poly.pdbx_seq_one_letter_code
_entity_poly.pdbx_strand_id
1 'polypeptide(L)'
;MKKRLKRKIEKRRRAEVHRVLDLVLDINGIEARREEVTGNLPTAFLRFSGHVSGLYVSVHEKGWQAYSSPDYTADIYIDQKHLRQMITDLEVMKRVLSV
;
A
#
# COMPACT_ATOMS: atom_id res chain seq x y z
N MET A 1 -13.62 19.48 -18.86
CA MET A 1 -12.57 19.86 -17.89
C MET A 1 -11.29 20.29 -18.61
N LYS A 2 -10.76 21.51 -18.36
CA LYS A 2 -9.58 22.05 -19.09
C LYS A 2 -8.36 21.12 -18.94
N LYS A 3 -7.58 20.92 -20.01
CA LYS A 3 -6.37 20.04 -20.07
C LYS A 3 -5.40 20.27 -18.90
N ARG A 4 -5.23 21.52 -18.47
CA ARG A 4 -4.41 21.92 -17.32
C ARG A 4 -4.90 21.31 -16.00
N LEU A 5 -6.22 21.32 -15.75
CA LEU A 5 -6.80 20.79 -14.52
C LEU A 5 -6.67 19.26 -14.46
N LYS A 6 -6.90 18.56 -15.59
CA LYS A 6 -6.66 17.10 -15.70
C LYS A 6 -5.24 16.73 -15.30
N ARG A 7 -4.23 17.43 -15.84
CA ARG A 7 -2.81 17.20 -15.51
C ARG A 7 -2.49 17.47 -14.04
N LYS A 8 -3.11 18.48 -13.43
CA LYS A 8 -2.90 18.80 -12.01
C LYS A 8 -3.45 17.70 -11.10
N ILE A 9 -4.65 17.20 -11.41
CA ILE A 9 -5.28 16.09 -10.66
C ILE A 9 -4.46 14.82 -10.81
N GLU A 10 -4.03 14.50 -12.04
CA GLU A 10 -3.19 13.34 -12.31
C GLU A 10 -1.86 13.40 -11.54
N LYS A 11 -1.18 14.56 -11.56
CA LYS A 11 0.07 14.74 -10.80
C LYS A 11 -0.14 14.50 -9.30
N ARG A 12 -1.26 14.97 -8.74
CA ARG A 12 -1.59 14.75 -7.31
C ARG A 12 -1.85 13.28 -7.01
N ARG A 13 -2.66 12.60 -7.83
CA ARG A 13 -2.98 11.18 -7.65
C ARG A 13 -1.73 10.30 -7.72
N ARG A 14 -0.84 10.55 -8.69
CA ARG A 14 0.44 9.83 -8.79
C ARG A 14 1.32 10.03 -7.57
N ALA A 15 1.37 11.25 -7.03
CA ALA A 15 2.11 11.51 -5.79
C ALA A 15 1.52 10.75 -4.59
N GLU A 16 0.20 10.64 -4.50
CA GLU A 16 -0.48 9.84 -3.45
C GLU A 16 -0.22 8.33 -3.64
N VAL A 17 -0.25 7.81 -4.87
CA VAL A 17 0.13 6.41 -5.16
C VAL A 17 1.59 6.13 -4.83
N HIS A 18 2.51 7.04 -5.17
CA HIS A 18 3.93 6.88 -4.81
C HIS A 18 4.10 6.87 -3.29
N ARG A 19 3.35 7.68 -2.55
CA ARG A 19 3.37 7.64 -1.08
C ARG A 19 2.90 6.30 -0.52
N VAL A 20 1.89 5.68 -1.14
CA VAL A 20 1.47 4.31 -0.76
C VAL A 20 2.61 3.31 -0.99
N LEU A 21 3.28 3.39 -2.14
CA LEU A 21 4.45 2.56 -2.44
C LEU A 21 5.56 2.75 -1.40
N ASP A 22 5.91 4.00 -1.08
CA ASP A 22 6.93 4.30 -0.08
C ASP A 22 6.59 3.70 1.28
N LEU A 23 5.33 3.80 1.73
CA LEU A 23 4.88 3.19 3.01
C LEU A 23 4.97 1.66 3.00
N VAL A 24 4.60 1.02 1.90
CA VAL A 24 4.73 -0.44 1.75
C VAL A 24 6.21 -0.86 1.79
N LEU A 25 7.08 -0.10 1.13
CA LEU A 25 8.53 -0.33 1.17
C LEU A 25 9.13 -0.06 2.56
N ASP A 26 8.56 0.87 3.33
CA ASP A 26 8.98 1.14 4.71
C ASP A 26 8.67 -0.05 5.63
N ILE A 27 7.49 -0.64 5.48
CA ILE A 27 7.07 -1.83 6.23
C ILE A 27 7.95 -3.04 5.87
N ASN A 28 8.25 -3.22 4.58
CA ASN A 28 8.95 -4.41 4.09
C ASN A 28 10.47 -4.27 4.06
N GLY A 29 11.02 -3.09 3.88
CA GLY A 29 12.28 -2.93 3.17
C GLY A 29 12.18 -3.38 1.70
N ILE A 30 13.33 -3.57 1.06
CA ILE A 30 13.44 -4.02 -0.35
C ILE A 30 13.88 -5.48 -0.48
N GLU A 31 14.17 -6.14 0.63
CA GLU A 31 14.61 -7.53 0.66
C GLU A 31 13.42 -8.50 0.65
N ALA A 32 13.70 -9.78 0.38
CA ALA A 32 12.66 -10.80 0.33
C ALA A 32 12.06 -11.04 1.73
N ARG A 33 10.73 -10.91 1.82
CA ARG A 33 9.93 -11.28 3.00
C ARG A 33 9.28 -12.63 2.75
N ARG A 34 9.87 -13.69 3.31
CA ARG A 34 9.33 -15.06 3.29
C ARG A 34 9.45 -15.59 4.71
N GLU A 35 8.44 -16.32 5.18
CA GLU A 35 8.43 -16.90 6.53
C GLU A 35 9.74 -17.62 6.87
N GLU A 36 10.24 -18.45 5.96
CA GLU A 36 11.50 -19.21 6.12
C GLU A 36 12.75 -18.33 6.30
N VAL A 37 12.70 -17.08 5.84
CA VAL A 37 13.85 -16.15 5.83
C VAL A 37 13.71 -15.10 6.93
N THR A 38 12.51 -14.56 7.10
CA THR A 38 12.25 -13.38 7.94
C THR A 38 11.36 -13.68 9.14
N GLY A 39 10.90 -14.93 9.29
CA GLY A 39 9.99 -15.34 10.35
C GLY A 39 8.75 -14.45 10.39
N ASN A 40 8.54 -13.81 11.54
CA ASN A 40 7.35 -13.04 11.84
C ASN A 40 7.47 -11.55 11.51
N LEU A 41 8.47 -11.14 10.73
CA LEU A 41 8.61 -9.74 10.35
C LEU A 41 7.45 -9.31 9.44
N PRO A 42 6.89 -8.10 9.63
CA PRO A 42 5.75 -7.64 8.85
C PRO A 42 5.96 -7.77 7.34
N THR A 43 4.89 -8.13 6.64
CA THR A 43 4.91 -8.29 5.18
C THR A 43 3.70 -7.61 4.56
N ALA A 44 3.95 -6.60 3.74
CA ALA A 44 2.97 -5.85 2.98
C ALA A 44 3.04 -6.19 1.49
N PHE A 45 1.91 -6.11 0.80
CA PHE A 45 1.81 -6.28 -0.64
C PHE A 45 1.17 -5.05 -1.26
N LEU A 46 1.60 -4.72 -2.48
CA LEU A 46 1.00 -3.68 -3.30
C LEU A 46 0.74 -4.24 -4.70
N ARG A 47 -0.49 -4.05 -5.21
CA ARG A 47 -0.86 -4.39 -6.58
C ARG A 47 -1.57 -3.21 -7.23
N PHE A 48 -1.18 -2.91 -8.47
CA PHE A 48 -1.82 -1.89 -9.30
C PHE A 48 -2.59 -2.55 -10.45
N SER A 49 -3.87 -2.21 -10.58
CA SER A 49 -4.77 -2.73 -11.61
C SER A 49 -5.04 -1.64 -12.66
N GLY A 50 -4.19 -1.58 -13.70
CA GLY A 50 -4.24 -0.52 -14.71
C GLY A 50 -5.54 -0.45 -15.53
N HIS A 51 -6.23 -1.57 -15.73
CA HIS A 51 -7.47 -1.63 -16.52
C HIS A 51 -8.68 -0.97 -15.82
N VAL A 52 -8.68 -0.91 -14.49
CA VAL A 52 -9.74 -0.30 -13.66
C VAL A 52 -9.25 0.88 -12.84
N SER A 53 -7.97 1.25 -12.97
CA SER A 53 -7.34 2.26 -12.10
C SER A 53 -7.51 1.91 -10.61
N GLY A 54 -7.27 0.64 -10.26
CA GLY A 54 -7.40 0.10 -8.91
C GLY A 54 -6.06 -0.05 -8.20
N LEU A 55 -6.07 0.04 -6.88
CA LEU A 55 -4.93 -0.20 -6.01
C LEU A 55 -5.34 -1.15 -4.90
N TYR A 56 -4.60 -2.24 -4.77
CA TYR A 56 -4.78 -3.22 -3.70
C TYR A 56 -3.57 -3.22 -2.79
N VAL A 57 -3.80 -3.14 -1.49
CA VAL A 57 -2.80 -3.31 -0.45
C VAL A 57 -3.27 -4.37 0.53
N SER A 58 -2.35 -5.23 0.96
CA SER A 58 -2.56 -6.10 2.12
C SER A 58 -1.35 -6.07 3.04
N VAL A 59 -1.57 -6.25 4.34
CA VAL A 59 -0.50 -6.28 5.35
C VAL A 59 -0.72 -7.48 6.26
N HIS A 60 0.34 -8.25 6.46
CA HIS A 60 0.46 -9.30 7.46
C HIS A 60 1.41 -8.79 8.54
N GLU A 61 0.87 -8.42 9.70
CA GLU A 61 1.61 -7.77 10.78
C GLU A 61 2.64 -8.71 11.41
N LYS A 62 2.34 -10.00 11.46
CA LYS A 62 3.17 -11.04 12.10
C LYS A 62 3.89 -11.92 11.09
N GLY A 63 4.18 -11.37 9.91
CA GLY A 63 4.78 -12.11 8.81
C GLY A 63 3.76 -12.85 7.96
N TRP A 64 4.11 -13.01 6.69
CA TRP A 64 3.28 -13.72 5.73
C TRP A 64 3.48 -15.23 5.83
N GLN A 65 2.36 -15.96 5.89
CA GLN A 65 2.33 -17.42 5.80
C GLN A 65 1.38 -17.85 4.68
N ALA A 66 1.66 -19.00 4.07
CA ALA A 66 0.77 -19.56 3.06
C ALA A 66 -0.65 -19.78 3.64
N TYR A 67 -1.68 -19.39 2.89
CA TYR A 67 -3.09 -19.50 3.27
C TYR A 67 -3.53 -18.67 4.49
N SER A 68 -2.65 -17.84 5.06
CA SER A 68 -3.04 -16.88 6.08
C SER A 68 -3.82 -15.72 5.47
N SER A 69 -4.84 -15.26 6.19
CA SER A 69 -5.49 -13.99 5.86
C SER A 69 -4.61 -12.83 6.32
N PRO A 70 -4.51 -11.75 5.53
CA PRO A 70 -3.89 -10.51 5.99
C PRO A 70 -4.69 -9.87 7.13
N ASP A 71 -3.99 -9.18 8.03
CA ASP A 71 -4.58 -8.41 9.13
C ASP A 71 -5.24 -7.12 8.61
N TYR A 72 -4.73 -6.57 7.50
CA TYR A 72 -5.31 -5.43 6.80
C TYR A 72 -5.40 -5.68 5.30
N THR A 73 -6.51 -5.24 4.70
CA THR A 73 -6.67 -5.15 3.25
C THR A 73 -7.38 -3.88 2.84
N ALA A 74 -6.95 -3.29 1.74
CA ALA A 74 -7.68 -2.25 1.04
C ALA A 74 -7.65 -2.52 -0.47
N ASP A 75 -8.83 -2.68 -1.07
CA ASP A 75 -9.02 -2.75 -2.51
C ASP A 75 -9.84 -1.52 -2.94
N ILE A 76 -9.19 -0.56 -3.60
CA ILE A 76 -9.79 0.74 -3.88
C ILE A 76 -9.60 1.17 -5.33
N TYR A 77 -10.48 2.06 -5.78
CA TYR A 77 -10.22 2.88 -6.97
C TYR A 77 -9.31 4.06 -6.62
N ILE A 78 -8.46 4.47 -7.56
CA ILE A 78 -7.57 5.62 -7.42
C ILE A 78 -8.37 6.91 -7.57
N ASP A 79 -8.96 7.32 -6.45
CA ASP A 79 -9.45 8.67 -6.23
C ASP A 79 -8.91 9.25 -4.93
N GLN A 80 -9.10 10.56 -4.77
CA GLN A 80 -8.49 11.30 -3.67
C GLN A 80 -9.00 10.85 -2.30
N LYS A 81 -10.27 10.41 -2.18
CA LYS A 81 -10.85 10.03 -0.89
C LYS A 81 -10.24 8.71 -0.44
N HIS A 82 -10.28 7.70 -1.31
CA HIS A 82 -9.81 6.37 -0.97
C HIS A 82 -8.29 6.31 -0.77
N LEU A 83 -7.52 7.01 -1.61
CA LEU A 83 -6.06 7.11 -1.43
C LEU A 83 -5.68 7.71 -0.08
N ARG A 84 -6.37 8.77 0.36
CA ARG A 84 -6.09 9.42 1.65
C ARG A 84 -6.38 8.51 2.83
N GLN A 85 -7.48 7.75 2.76
CA GLN A 85 -7.81 6.81 3.81
C GLN A 85 -6.73 5.72 3.88
N MET A 86 -6.39 5.10 2.76
CA MET A 86 -5.34 4.07 2.70
C MET A 86 -3.99 4.58 3.21
N ILE A 87 -3.58 5.80 2.83
CA ILE A 87 -2.34 6.41 3.36
C ILE A 87 -2.41 6.57 4.88
N THR A 88 -3.54 7.02 5.41
CA THR A 88 -3.73 7.18 6.86
C THR A 88 -3.62 5.84 7.59
N ASP A 89 -4.29 4.81 7.06
CA ASP A 89 -4.26 3.47 7.64
C ASP A 89 -2.84 2.90 7.65
N LEU A 90 -2.11 3.04 6.52
CA LEU A 90 -0.72 2.58 6.40
C LEU A 90 0.25 3.36 7.29
N GLU A 91 0.03 4.64 7.51
CA GLU A 91 0.82 5.42 8.47
C GLU A 91 0.60 4.95 9.91
N VAL A 92 -0.64 4.60 10.27
CA VAL A 92 -0.96 4.05 11.59
C VAL A 92 -0.32 2.67 11.74
N MET A 93 -0.50 1.78 10.76
CA MET A 93 0.12 0.45 10.77
C MET A 93 1.63 0.54 10.87
N LYS A 94 2.28 1.37 10.03
CA LYS A 94 3.73 1.57 10.10
C LYS A 94 4.18 1.93 11.53
N ARG A 95 3.49 2.84 12.22
CA ARG A 95 3.85 3.24 13.60
C ARG A 95 3.71 2.11 14.60
N VAL A 96 2.71 1.25 14.44
CA VAL A 96 2.49 0.09 15.32
C VAL A 96 3.49 -1.03 15.02
N LEU A 97 3.89 -1.17 13.75
CA LEU A 97 4.80 -2.20 13.25
C LEU A 97 6.28 -1.80 13.29
N SER A 98 6.59 -0.55 13.64
CA SER A 98 7.96 -0.10 13.82
C SER A 98 8.55 -0.84 15.03
N VAL A 99 9.35 -1.87 14.74
CA VAL A 99 10.26 -2.54 15.68
C VAL A 99 11.52 -1.70 15.85
#